data_AF-A0ABD2G1X3-F1
#
_entry.id   AF-A0ABD2G1X3-F1
#
_cell.length_a   1.000
_cell.length_b   1.000
_cell.length_c   1.000
_cell.angle_alpha   90.00
_cell.angle_beta   90.00
_cell.angle_gamma   90.00
#
_symmetry.space_group_name_H-M   'P 1'
#
loop_
_entity.id
_entity.type
_entity.pdbx_description
1 polymer ?
#
loop_
_entity_poly.entity_id
_entity_poly.type
_entity_poly.pdbx_seq_one_letter_code
_entity_poly.pdbx_strand_id
1 'polypeptide(L)'
;MIRFVESEASVPLITGKVNVAMGDSEEYILTDTVGNEIVESEGTTGSLYWKPNARKIHAVESSAFRQWRRRSSRSRNEVSEVHTLSNKVEELLDASQGLEEVTRKISDIVAASHDLVVPRPEGKQAV
;
A
#
# COMPACT_ATOMS: atom_id res chain seq x y z
N MET A 1 -27.87 -19.63 -16.86
CA MET A 1 -27.69 -20.25 -15.52
C MET A 1 -27.16 -21.66 -15.71
N ILE A 2 -25.95 -21.94 -15.25
CA ILE A 2 -25.31 -23.27 -15.37
C ILE A 2 -25.78 -24.14 -14.21
N ARG A 3 -26.11 -25.41 -14.48
CA ARG A 3 -26.55 -26.38 -13.47
C ARG A 3 -25.42 -27.34 -13.12
N PHE A 4 -25.32 -27.63 -11.83
CA PHE A 4 -24.32 -28.53 -11.26
C PHE A 4 -25.00 -29.58 -10.38
N VAL A 5 -24.42 -30.78 -10.34
CA VAL A 5 -24.81 -31.83 -9.40
C VAL A 5 -23.84 -31.89 -8.22
N GLU A 6 -24.19 -32.62 -7.16
CA GLU A 6 -23.38 -32.68 -5.94
C GLU A 6 -21.95 -33.21 -6.16
N SER A 7 -21.77 -34.18 -7.05
CA SER A 7 -20.45 -34.72 -7.40
C SER A 7 -19.55 -33.70 -8.11
N GLU A 8 -20.12 -32.61 -8.61
CA GLU A 8 -19.41 -31.54 -9.31
C GLU A 8 -19.14 -30.34 -8.42
N ALA A 9 -19.48 -30.41 -7.13
CA ALA A 9 -19.35 -29.32 -6.17
C ALA A 9 -17.89 -29.08 -5.76
N SER A 10 -17.01 -28.80 -6.73
CA SER A 10 -15.62 -28.41 -6.53
C SER A 10 -15.24 -27.30 -7.50
N VAL A 11 -14.27 -26.47 -7.12
CA VAL A 11 -13.81 -25.34 -7.94
C VAL A 11 -13.38 -25.79 -9.34
N PRO A 12 -12.56 -26.87 -9.51
CA PRO A 12 -12.12 -27.27 -10.85
C PRO A 12 -13.27 -27.74 -11.76
N LEU A 13 -14.23 -28.50 -11.22
CA LEU A 13 -15.34 -29.04 -11.99
C LEU A 13 -16.33 -27.95 -12.39
N ILE A 14 -16.63 -27.03 -11.48
CA ILE A 14 -17.50 -25.89 -11.76
C ILE A 14 -16.85 -24.96 -12.78
N THR A 15 -15.57 -24.64 -12.61
CA THR A 15 -14.82 -23.80 -13.55
C THR A 15 -14.74 -24.44 -14.94
N GLY A 16 -14.49 -25.74 -15.01
CA GLY A 16 -14.51 -26.48 -16.28
C GLY A 16 -15.86 -26.38 -16.99
N LYS A 17 -16.97 -26.50 -16.24
CA LYS A 17 -18.32 -26.30 -16.78
C LYS A 17 -18.61 -24.88 -17.22
N VAL A 18 -18.09 -23.88 -16.50
CA VAL A 18 -18.17 -22.47 -16.91
C VAL A 18 -17.47 -22.28 -18.25
N ASN A 19 -16.22 -22.74 -18.40
CA ASN A 19 -15.48 -22.64 -19.65
C ASN A 19 -16.24 -23.30 -20.82
N VAL A 20 -16.77 -24.51 -20.62
CA VAL A 20 -17.58 -25.20 -21.64
C VAL A 20 -18.87 -24.42 -21.97
N ALA A 21 -19.53 -23.83 -20.97
CA ALA A 21 -20.78 -23.10 -21.17
C ALA A 21 -20.58 -21.73 -21.84
N MET A 22 -19.45 -21.08 -21.62
CA MET A 22 -19.11 -19.82 -22.30
C MET A 22 -18.68 -20.06 -23.75
N GLY A 23 -17.96 -21.17 -23.99
CA GLY A 23 -17.65 -21.62 -25.36
C GLY A 23 -16.68 -20.71 -26.12
N ASP A 24 -15.96 -19.85 -25.40
CA ASP A 24 -14.90 -19.00 -25.93
C ASP A 24 -13.51 -19.62 -25.62
N SER A 25 -12.45 -18.94 -26.04
CA SER A 25 -11.06 -19.32 -25.73
C SER A 25 -10.56 -18.76 -24.40
N GLU A 26 -11.41 -18.07 -23.64
CA GLU A 26 -11.02 -17.41 -22.41
C GLU A 26 -11.04 -18.39 -21.23
N GLU A 27 -10.13 -18.16 -20.29
CA GLU A 27 -10.11 -18.88 -19.03
C GLU A 27 -10.91 -18.09 -18.00
N TYR A 28 -11.79 -18.76 -17.26
CA TYR A 28 -12.58 -18.14 -16.21
C TYR A 28 -12.07 -18.47 -14.81
N ILE A 29 -12.21 -17.51 -13.90
CA ILE A 29 -11.97 -17.63 -12.46
C ILE A 29 -13.29 -17.42 -11.73
N LEU A 30 -13.51 -18.20 -10.67
CA LEU A 30 -14.66 -18.03 -9.79
C LEU A 30 -14.32 -17.03 -8.68
N THR A 31 -15.17 -16.03 -8.47
CA THR A 31 -14.99 -15.03 -7.42
C THR A 31 -16.20 -14.95 -6.49
N ASP A 32 -15.97 -14.58 -5.24
CA ASP A 32 -17.02 -14.23 -4.28
C ASP A 32 -17.65 -12.85 -4.58
N THR A 33 -18.57 -12.39 -3.73
CA THR A 33 -19.25 -11.08 -3.87
C THR A 33 -18.33 -9.88 -3.67
N VAL A 34 -17.16 -10.09 -3.07
CA VAL A 34 -16.17 -9.05 -2.77
C VAL A 34 -15.06 -9.03 -3.84
N GLY A 35 -15.08 -10.00 -4.77
CA GLY A 35 -14.11 -10.13 -5.84
C GLY A 35 -12.86 -10.93 -5.45
N ASN A 36 -12.91 -11.72 -4.37
CA ASN A 36 -11.83 -12.65 -4.06
C ASN A 36 -11.97 -13.92 -4.88
N GLU A 37 -10.84 -14.45 -5.34
CA GLU A 37 -10.77 -15.75 -6.00
C GLU A 37 -11.15 -16.88 -5.04
N ILE A 38 -12.04 -17.76 -5.49
CA ILE A 38 -12.43 -18.97 -4.78
C ILE A 38 -11.48 -20.07 -5.22
N VAL A 39 -10.61 -20.52 -4.31
CA VAL A 39 -9.63 -21.58 -4.55
C VAL A 39 -10.11 -22.90 -3.96
N GLU A 40 -9.71 -24.02 -4.57
CA GLU A 40 -10.05 -25.34 -4.05
C GLU A 40 -9.42 -25.58 -2.67
N SER A 41 -10.26 -25.97 -1.71
CA SER A 41 -9.90 -26.31 -0.34
C SER A 41 -11.00 -27.18 0.26
N GLU A 42 -10.76 -27.82 1.41
CA GLU A 42 -11.79 -28.58 2.12
C GLU A 42 -13.07 -27.77 2.38
N GLY A 43 -12.95 -26.45 2.55
CA GLY A 43 -14.08 -25.55 2.79
C GLY A 43 -14.87 -25.15 1.53
N THR A 44 -14.36 -25.44 0.34
CA THR A 44 -14.98 -25.12 -0.95
C THR A 44 -15.31 -26.38 -1.76
N THR A 45 -15.10 -27.57 -1.19
CA THR A 45 -15.54 -28.85 -1.76
C THR A 45 -16.88 -29.26 -1.17
N GLY A 46 -17.74 -29.87 -1.98
CA GLY A 46 -19.03 -30.41 -1.55
C GLY A 46 -20.15 -29.37 -1.51
N SER A 47 -21.40 -29.86 -1.46
CA SER A 47 -22.58 -29.02 -1.67
C SER A 47 -22.86 -28.01 -0.55
N LEU A 48 -22.24 -28.18 0.63
CA LEU A 48 -22.40 -27.31 1.80
C LEU A 48 -21.94 -25.87 1.53
N TYR A 49 -20.85 -25.69 0.80
CA TYR A 49 -20.39 -24.36 0.40
C TYR A 49 -21.21 -23.84 -0.78
N TRP A 50 -21.39 -24.64 -1.83
CA TRP A 50 -21.94 -24.15 -3.10
C TRP A 50 -23.43 -23.84 -3.06
N LYS A 51 -24.27 -24.63 -2.38
CA LYS A 51 -25.73 -24.41 -2.34
C LYS A 51 -26.11 -23.01 -1.81
N PRO A 52 -25.64 -22.56 -0.63
CA PRO A 52 -25.98 -21.23 -0.13
C PRO A 52 -25.29 -20.09 -0.89
N ASN A 53 -24.15 -20.36 -1.55
CA ASN A 53 -23.36 -19.34 -2.24
C ASN A 53 -23.60 -19.28 -3.76
N ALA A 54 -24.38 -20.19 -4.35
CA ALA A 54 -24.51 -20.31 -5.81
C ALA A 54 -24.96 -19.02 -6.53
N ARG A 55 -25.74 -18.16 -5.86
CA ARG A 55 -26.21 -16.87 -6.40
C ARG A 55 -25.23 -15.70 -6.19
N LYS A 56 -24.17 -15.94 -5.42
CA LYS A 56 -23.19 -14.95 -4.94
C LYS A 56 -21.81 -15.14 -5.59
N ILE A 57 -21.68 -16.15 -6.43
CA ILE A 57 -20.44 -16.50 -7.09
C ILE A 57 -20.51 -16.01 -8.53
N HIS A 58 -19.44 -15.38 -8.96
CA HIS A 58 -19.31 -14.82 -10.30
C HIS A 58 -18.20 -15.54 -11.04
N ALA A 59 -18.42 -15.79 -12.33
CA ALA A 59 -17.37 -16.20 -13.23
C ALA A 59 -16.82 -14.95 -13.93
N VAL A 60 -15.52 -14.74 -13.85
CA VAL A 60 -14.84 -13.58 -14.43
C VAL A 60 -13.68 -14.07 -15.29
N GLU A 61 -13.47 -13.44 -16.44
CA GLU A 61 -12.29 -13.72 -17.27
C GLU A 61 -11.00 -13.53 -16.46
N SER A 62 -10.10 -14.52 -16.56
CA SER A 62 -8.81 -14.57 -15.89
C SER A 62 -7.95 -13.36 -16.23
N SER A 63 -8.03 -12.89 -17.48
CA SER A 63 -7.35 -11.68 -17.96
C SER A 63 -7.85 -10.41 -17.24
N ALA A 64 -9.18 -10.22 -17.17
CA ALA A 64 -9.84 -9.11 -16.49
C ALA A 64 -9.56 -9.13 -14.98
N PHE A 65 -9.65 -10.31 -14.34
CA PHE A 65 -9.34 -10.50 -12.93
C PHE A 65 -7.89 -10.08 -12.60
N ARG A 66 -6.91 -10.57 -13.36
CA ARG A 66 -5.50 -10.19 -13.18
C ARG A 66 -5.29 -8.69 -13.38
N GLN A 67 -5.96 -8.08 -14.35
CA GLN A 67 -5.85 -6.65 -14.61
C GLN A 67 -6.42 -5.82 -13.45
N TRP A 68 -7.58 -6.20 -12.92
CA TRP A 68 -8.18 -5.59 -11.74
C TRP A 68 -7.28 -5.73 -10.51
N ARG A 69 -6.76 -6.93 -10.23
CA ARG A 69 -5.85 -7.20 -9.11
C ARG A 69 -4.59 -6.34 -9.16
N ARG A 70 -4.01 -6.15 -10.36
CA ARG A 70 -2.86 -5.25 -10.57
C ARG A 70 -3.20 -3.79 -10.30
N ARG A 71 -4.38 -3.30 -10.74
CA ARG A 71 -4.82 -1.92 -10.45
C ARG A 71 -5.01 -1.69 -8.95
N SER A 72 -5.67 -2.63 -8.27
CA SER A 72 -5.89 -2.54 -6.82
C SER A 72 -4.56 -2.55 -6.04
N SER A 73 -3.62 -3.41 -6.44
CA SER A 73 -2.29 -3.44 -5.84
C SER A 73 -1.49 -2.15 -6.07
N ARG A 74 -1.55 -1.56 -7.27
CA ARG A 74 -0.89 -0.27 -7.56
C ARG A 74 -1.46 0.87 -6.74
N SER A 75 -2.78 0.96 -6.65
CA SER A 75 -3.46 1.98 -5.83
C SER A 75 -3.08 1.85 -4.35
N ARG A 76 -3.00 0.62 -3.81
CA ARG A 76 -2.56 0.40 -2.43
C ARG A 76 -1.09 0.79 -2.20
N ASN A 77 -0.23 0.51 -3.18
CA ASN A 77 1.18 0.90 -3.10
C ASN A 77 1.35 2.43 -3.16
N GLU A 78 0.62 3.10 -4.04
CA GLU A 78 0.60 4.57 -4.15
C GLU A 78 0.18 5.23 -2.82
N VAL A 79 -0.87 4.72 -2.17
CA VAL A 79 -1.29 5.21 -0.85
C VAL A 79 -0.20 5.01 0.22
N SER A 80 0.52 3.89 0.18
CA SER A 80 1.63 3.60 1.09
C SER A 80 2.85 4.49 0.83
N GLU A 81 3.16 4.76 -0.43
CA GLU A 81 4.26 5.64 -0.84
C GLU A 81 3.97 7.09 -0.42
N VAL A 82 2.74 7.56 -0.61
CA VAL A 82 2.30 8.90 -0.16
C VAL A 82 2.44 9.06 1.36
N HIS A 83 2.01 8.06 2.15
CA HIS A 83 2.20 8.10 3.61
C HIS A 83 3.68 8.13 4.00
N THR A 84 4.51 7.34 3.31
CA THR A 84 5.96 7.31 3.56
C THR A 84 6.61 8.66 3.27
N LEU A 85 6.21 9.30 2.16
CA LEU A 85 6.68 10.64 1.81
C LEU A 85 6.21 11.69 2.82
N SER A 86 4.96 11.61 3.28
CA SER A 86 4.42 12.52 4.30
C SER A 86 5.25 12.49 5.58
N ASN A 87 5.53 11.29 6.11
CA ASN A 87 6.35 11.13 7.32
C ASN A 87 7.76 11.73 7.15
N LYS A 88 8.36 11.56 5.97
CA LYS A 88 9.69 12.10 5.68
C LYS A 88 9.70 13.62 5.56
N VAL A 89 8.61 14.21 5.07
CA VAL A 89 8.44 15.68 5.05
C VAL A 89 8.30 16.24 6.47
N GLU A 90 7.54 15.57 7.33
CA GLU A 90 7.41 15.96 8.75
C GLU A 90 8.76 15.89 9.47
N GLU A 91 9.53 14.82 9.30
CA GLU A 91 10.88 14.68 9.87
C GLU A 91 11.83 15.81 9.40
N LEU A 92 11.78 16.16 8.11
CA LEU A 92 12.57 17.27 7.57
C LEU A 92 12.14 18.62 8.13
N LEU A 93 10.84 18.82 8.36
CA LEU A 93 10.31 20.04 8.97
C LEU A 93 10.87 20.21 10.39
N ASP A 94 10.80 19.15 11.20
CA ASP A 94 11.33 19.16 12.58
C ASP A 94 12.84 19.40 12.61
N ALA A 95 13.59 18.73 11.72
CA ALA A 95 15.03 18.94 11.60
C ALA A 95 15.38 20.38 11.21
N SER A 96 14.58 21.01 10.32
CA SER A 96 14.80 22.39 9.88
C SER A 96 14.59 23.40 11.03
N GLN A 97 13.60 23.16 11.89
CA GLN A 97 13.36 23.99 13.07
C GLN A 97 14.51 23.88 14.06
N GLY A 98 15.05 22.67 14.26
CA GLY A 98 16.25 22.46 15.09
C GLY A 98 17.47 23.21 14.54
N LEU A 99 17.64 23.26 13.22
CA LEU A 99 18.74 24.00 12.59
C LEU A 99 18.60 25.51 12.76
N GLU A 100 17.38 26.05 12.66
CA GLU A 100 17.10 27.47 12.91
C GLU A 100 17.46 27.84 14.36
N GLU A 101 17.10 26.99 15.33
CA GLU A 101 17.46 27.19 16.73
C GLU A 101 18.99 27.16 16.95
N VAL A 102 19.70 26.22 16.32
CA VAL A 102 21.17 26.15 16.38
C VAL A 102 21.80 27.41 15.78
N THR A 103 21.29 27.87 14.63
CA THR A 103 21.79 29.07 13.96
C THR A 103 21.60 30.33 14.82
N ARG A 104 20.45 30.45 15.48
CA ARG A 104 20.18 31.54 16.43
C ARG A 104 21.17 31.53 17.60
N LYS A 105 21.37 30.37 18.23
CA LYS A 105 22.34 30.22 19.35
C LYS A 105 23.76 30.59 18.93
N ILE A 106 24.18 30.18 17.73
CA ILE A 106 25.50 30.56 17.19
C ILE A 106 25.59 32.08 17.01
N SER A 107 24.56 32.72 16.45
CA SER A 107 24.52 34.18 16.30
C SER A 107 24.62 34.92 17.63
N ASP A 108 23.89 34.46 18.65
CA ASP A 108 23.93 35.04 20.01
C ASP A 108 25.33 34.92 20.63
N ILE A 109 25.99 33.77 20.47
CA ILE A 109 27.37 33.53 20.93
C ILE A 109 28.36 34.45 20.20
N VAL A 110 28.22 34.60 18.89
CA VAL A 110 29.08 35.48 18.08
C VAL A 110 28.93 36.94 18.52
N ALA A 111 27.70 37.40 18.74
CA ALA A 111 27.43 38.75 19.23
C ALA A 111 28.05 38.99 20.61
N ALA A 112 27.82 38.07 21.56
CA ALA A 112 28.41 38.16 22.90
C ALA A 112 29.95 38.12 22.89
N SER A 113 30.54 37.34 21.99
CA SER A 113 32.00 37.26 21.85
C SER A 113 32.59 38.56 21.29
N HIS A 114 31.88 39.23 20.38
CA HIS A 114 32.29 40.52 19.83
C HIS A 114 32.28 41.63 20.90
N ASP A 115 31.33 41.60 21.83
CA ASP A 115 31.25 42.57 22.95
C ASP A 115 32.33 42.35 24.04
N LEU A 116 32.95 41.17 24.08
CA LEU A 116 34.04 40.85 25.01
C LEU A 116 35.44 41.24 24.50
N VAL A 117 35.58 41.68 23.24
CA VAL A 117 36.86 42.19 22.70
C VAL A 117 37.07 43.64 23.15
N VAL A 118 37.47 43.82 24.40
CA VAL A 118 37.98 45.11 24.92
C VAL A 118 39.35 45.39 24.28
N PRO A 119 39.64 46.61 23.78
CA PRO A 119 40.95 46.94 23.26
C PRO A 119 41.99 46.92 24.40
N ARG A 120 43.03 46.12 24.20
CA ARG A 120 44.21 46.01 25.08
C ARG A 120 44.81 47.41 25.29
N PRO A 121 44.94 47.93 26.53
CA PRO A 121 45.51 49.25 26.73
C PRO A 121 47.00 49.22 26.35
N GLU A 122 47.37 50.07 25.39
CA GLU A 122 48.75 50.25 24.95
C GLU A 122 49.61 50.75 26.12
N GLY A 123 50.70 50.04 26.39
CA GLY A 123 51.67 50.40 27.41
C GLY A 123 52.31 51.74 27.08
N LYS A 124 52.11 52.74 27.95
CA LYS A 124 52.85 54.00 27.89
C LYS A 124 54.33 53.72 28.17
N GLN A 125 55.18 53.97 27.18
CA GLN A 125 56.61 54.22 27.42
C GLN A 125 56.75 55.49 28.26
N ALA A 126 57.45 55.39 29.39
CA ALA A 126 57.98 56.54 30.10
C ALA A 126 59.50 56.35 30.25
N VAL A 127 60.20 57.39 29.83
CA VAL A 127 61.66 57.60 29.74
C VAL A 127 62.31 57.58 31.12
#